data_AF-A0A2V1N162-F1
#
_entry.id   AF-A0A2V1N162-F1
#
_cell.length_a   1.000
_cell.length_b   1.000
_cell.length_c   1.000
_cell.angle_alpha   90.00
_cell.angle_beta   90.00
_cell.angle_gamma   90.00
#
_symmetry.space_group_name_H-M   'P 1'
#
loop_
_entity.id
_entity.type
_entity.pdbx_description
1 polymer ?
#
loop_
_entity_poly.entity_id
_entity_poly.type
_entity_poly.pdbx_seq_one_letter_code
_entity_poly.pdbx_strand_id
1 'polypeptide(L)'
;MLRDLYPLAVNAGIPATEYWDMTLDEITIQSAAIKKQHQDALKERAVMDHRLSQLLAFAFNEPNKMPSVDKMYGFLNDATTKKEIAEPTPEWKKDQAEFIKQALAIKQINNAKRAQGGE
;
A
#
# COMPACT_ATOMS: atom_id res chain seq x y z
N MET A 1 -6.62 -25.47 18.13
CA MET A 1 -6.15 -25.31 16.74
C MET A 1 -7.31 -25.10 15.77
N LEU A 2 -8.08 -26.12 15.36
CA LEU A 2 -9.21 -25.92 14.40
C LEU A 2 -10.36 -25.07 14.99
N ARG A 3 -10.79 -25.38 16.22
CA ARG A 3 -11.89 -24.64 16.89
C ARG A 3 -11.60 -23.16 17.12
N ASP A 4 -10.34 -22.81 17.36
CA ASP A 4 -9.93 -21.42 17.61
C ASP A 4 -9.92 -20.58 16.31
N LEU A 5 -9.78 -21.24 15.16
CA LEU A 5 -9.82 -20.64 13.82
C LEU A 5 -11.25 -20.42 13.31
N TYR A 6 -12.23 -21.09 13.92
CA TYR A 6 -13.63 -21.01 13.54
C TYR A 6 -14.22 -19.59 13.48
N PRO A 7 -14.09 -18.73 14.52
CA PRO A 7 -14.63 -17.38 14.45
C PRO A 7 -13.98 -16.54 13.34
N LEU A 8 -12.73 -16.84 12.97
CA LEU A 8 -12.06 -16.16 11.86
C LEU A 8 -12.60 -16.64 10.49
N ALA A 9 -12.81 -17.94 10.33
CA ALA A 9 -13.40 -18.54 9.12
C ALA A 9 -14.82 -18.02 8.85
N VAL A 10 -15.63 -17.91 9.90
CA VAL A 10 -17.00 -17.39 9.83
C VAL A 10 -17.01 -15.90 9.45
N ASN A 11 -16.09 -15.11 10.01
CA ASN A 11 -15.89 -13.72 9.58
C ASN A 11 -15.41 -13.60 8.13
N ALA A 12 -14.67 -14.59 7.62
CA ALA A 12 -14.25 -14.67 6.22
C ALA A 12 -15.37 -15.12 5.26
N GLY A 13 -16.56 -15.44 5.78
CA GLY A 13 -17.73 -15.78 4.98
C GLY A 13 -17.94 -17.29 4.77
N ILE A 14 -17.19 -18.16 5.45
CA ILE A 14 -17.45 -19.60 5.44
C ILE A 14 -18.66 -19.86 6.36
N PRO A 15 -19.77 -20.40 5.83
CA PRO A 15 -20.97 -20.63 6.64
C PRO A 15 -20.72 -21.74 7.67
N ALA A 16 -21.26 -21.55 8.88
CA ALA A 16 -21.20 -22.50 9.99
C ALA A 16 -21.54 -23.96 9.59
N THR A 17 -22.48 -24.13 8.66
CA THR A 17 -22.95 -25.42 8.13
C THR A 17 -21.86 -26.22 7.41
N GLU A 18 -20.83 -25.55 6.90
CA GLU A 18 -19.74 -26.16 6.14
C GLU A 18 -18.59 -26.64 7.04
N TYR A 19 -18.58 -26.21 8.32
CA TYR A 19 -17.56 -26.58 9.29
C TYR A 19 -18.06 -27.64 10.29
N TRP A 20 -19.24 -27.48 10.90
CA TRP A 20 -19.82 -28.38 11.93
C TRP A 20 -21.37 -28.38 11.89
N ASP A 21 -22.02 -29.21 12.73
CA ASP A 21 -23.46 -29.15 12.98
C ASP A 21 -23.82 -27.84 13.69
N MET A 22 -24.84 -27.12 13.19
CA MET A 22 -25.22 -25.77 13.60
C MET A 22 -25.67 -25.66 15.08
N THR A 23 -24.73 -25.61 16.02
CA THR A 23 -25.01 -25.44 17.45
C THR A 23 -25.40 -23.99 17.79
N LEU A 24 -26.04 -23.78 18.94
CA LEU A 24 -26.53 -22.47 19.34
C LEU A 24 -25.39 -21.43 19.47
N ASP A 25 -24.26 -21.83 20.04
CA ASP A 25 -23.06 -20.97 20.14
C ASP A 25 -22.57 -20.55 18.75
N GLU A 26 -22.52 -21.48 17.80
CA GLU A 26 -22.06 -21.22 16.44
C GLU A 26 -23.01 -20.30 15.66
N ILE A 27 -24.33 -20.40 15.89
CA ILE A 27 -25.32 -19.47 15.34
C ILE A 27 -25.08 -18.05 15.85
N THR A 28 -24.76 -17.89 17.14
CA THR A 28 -24.47 -16.55 17.69
C THR A 28 -23.21 -15.95 17.08
N ILE A 29 -22.16 -16.76 16.88
CA ILE A 29 -20.92 -16.35 16.22
C ILE A 29 -21.19 -15.94 14.76
N GLN A 30 -21.97 -16.74 14.02
CA GLN A 30 -22.36 -16.45 12.64
C GLN A 30 -23.18 -15.16 12.55
N SER A 31 -24.16 -14.98 13.43
CA SER A 31 -25.00 -13.77 13.46
C SER A 31 -24.17 -12.52 13.74
N ALA A 32 -23.22 -12.60 14.68
CA ALA A 32 -22.29 -11.51 14.97
C ALA A 32 -21.40 -11.17 13.77
N ALA A 33 -20.88 -12.19 13.07
CA ALA A 33 -20.08 -12.00 11.87
C ALA A 33 -20.86 -11.35 10.73
N ILE A 34 -22.09 -11.81 10.45
CA ILE A 34 -22.98 -11.20 9.44
C ILE A 34 -23.24 -9.73 9.77
N LYS A 35 -23.56 -9.43 11.03
CA LYS A 35 -23.78 -8.05 11.47
C LYS A 35 -22.55 -7.18 11.25
N LYS A 36 -21.35 -7.70 11.57
CA LYS A 36 -20.08 -7.00 11.36
C LYS A 36 -19.81 -6.75 9.88
N GLN A 37 -19.93 -7.77 9.03
CA GLN A 37 -19.76 -7.64 7.58
C GLN A 37 -20.72 -6.60 6.99
N HIS A 38 -21.99 -6.61 7.42
CA HIS A 38 -22.96 -5.62 6.99
C HIS A 38 -22.57 -4.20 7.43
N GLN A 39 -22.12 -4.03 8.67
CA GLN A 39 -21.64 -2.74 9.18
C GLN A 39 -20.41 -2.25 8.43
N ASP A 40 -19.46 -3.13 8.13
CA ASP A 40 -18.25 -2.76 7.43
C ASP A 40 -18.55 -2.38 5.97
N ALA A 41 -19.44 -3.11 5.28
CA ALA A 41 -19.93 -2.73 3.95
C ALA A 41 -20.67 -1.37 3.95
N LEU A 42 -21.45 -1.07 4.99
CA LEU A 42 -22.11 0.23 5.13
C LEU A 42 -21.09 1.36 5.36
N LYS A 43 -20.07 1.13 6.18
CA LYS A 43 -18.98 2.10 6.39
C LYS A 43 -18.20 2.34 5.11
N GLU A 44 -17.87 1.28 4.38
CA GLU A 44 -17.17 1.38 3.09
C GLU A 44 -17.96 2.25 2.10
N ARG A 45 -19.27 1.99 1.95
CA ARG A 45 -20.16 2.81 1.12
C ARG A 45 -20.19 4.27 1.57
N ALA A 46 -20.36 4.52 2.86
CA ALA A 46 -20.41 5.87 3.40
C ALA A 46 -19.10 6.65 3.16
N VAL A 47 -17.95 5.98 3.30
CA VAL A 47 -16.64 6.57 3.00
C VAL A 47 -16.52 6.87 1.51
N MET A 48 -16.90 5.94 0.64
CA MET A 48 -16.84 6.12 -0.82
C MET A 48 -17.72 7.28 -1.28
N ASP A 49 -18.96 7.35 -0.81
CA ASP A 49 -19.91 8.42 -1.15
C ASP A 49 -19.41 9.79 -0.67
N HIS A 50 -18.89 9.86 0.55
CA HIS A 50 -18.31 11.09 1.09
C HIS A 50 -17.10 11.55 0.26
N ARG A 51 -16.20 10.64 -0.11
CA ARG A 51 -15.04 10.95 -0.97
C ARG A 51 -15.48 11.38 -2.37
N LEU A 52 -16.47 10.73 -2.95
CA LEU A 52 -17.04 11.10 -4.24
C LEU A 52 -17.66 12.50 -4.19
N SER A 53 -18.40 12.82 -3.13
CA SER A 53 -18.96 14.17 -2.92
C SER A 53 -17.87 15.23 -2.83
N GLN A 54 -16.78 14.95 -2.10
CA GLN A 54 -15.61 15.84 -2.07
C GLN A 54 -15.02 16.07 -3.45
N LEU A 55 -14.88 15.01 -4.26
CA LEU A 55 -14.35 15.13 -5.62
C LEU A 55 -15.27 15.94 -6.53
N LEU A 56 -16.58 15.73 -6.45
CA LEU A 56 -17.54 16.54 -7.19
C LEU A 56 -17.44 18.00 -6.79
N ALA A 57 -17.34 18.30 -5.49
CA ALA A 57 -17.18 19.67 -5.00
C ALA A 57 -15.90 20.33 -5.56
N PHE A 58 -14.77 19.62 -5.59
CA PHE A 58 -13.55 20.10 -6.23
C PHE A 58 -13.72 20.27 -7.74
N ALA A 59 -14.34 19.31 -8.44
CA ALA A 59 -14.52 19.37 -9.88
C ALA A 59 -15.40 20.55 -10.33
N PHE A 60 -16.44 20.89 -9.57
CA PHE A 60 -17.33 22.00 -9.90
C PHE A 60 -16.79 23.37 -9.49
N ASN A 61 -16.12 23.49 -8.34
CA ASN A 61 -15.69 24.78 -7.81
C ASN A 61 -14.24 25.12 -8.17
N GLU A 62 -13.30 24.19 -7.97
CA GLU A 62 -11.87 24.43 -8.12
C GLU A 62 -11.12 23.20 -8.67
N PRO A 63 -11.12 22.98 -10.00
CA PRO A 63 -10.48 21.81 -10.62
C PRO A 63 -8.98 21.70 -10.30
N ASN A 64 -8.33 22.85 -10.08
CA ASN A 64 -6.88 22.92 -9.81
C ASN A 64 -6.49 22.37 -8.42
N LYS A 65 -7.45 22.24 -7.48
CA LYS A 65 -7.19 21.69 -6.14
C LYS A 65 -7.56 20.20 -6.02
N MET A 66 -7.81 19.53 -7.15
CA MET A 66 -8.12 18.11 -7.15
C MET A 66 -6.99 17.30 -6.50
N PRO A 67 -7.26 16.53 -5.44
CA PRO A 67 -6.23 15.72 -4.78
C PRO A 67 -5.67 14.65 -5.74
N SER A 68 -4.39 14.30 -5.57
CA SER A 68 -3.79 13.18 -6.31
C SER A 68 -4.38 11.84 -5.86
N VAL A 69 -4.39 10.85 -6.76
CA VAL A 69 -4.96 9.50 -6.52
C VAL A 69 -4.41 8.86 -5.24
N ASP A 70 -3.10 9.00 -4.99
CA ASP A 70 -2.42 8.53 -3.76
C ASP A 70 -2.95 9.19 -2.47
N LYS A 71 -3.35 10.47 -2.52
CA LYS A 71 -3.90 11.18 -1.35
C LYS A 71 -5.38 10.86 -1.13
N MET A 72 -6.08 10.50 -2.19
CA MET A 72 -7.50 10.13 -2.13
C MET A 72 -7.69 8.75 -1.52
N TYR A 73 -6.89 7.79 -1.98
CA TYR A 73 -6.92 6.41 -1.52
C TYR A 73 -5.75 6.19 -0.58
N GLY A 74 -5.96 6.49 0.71
CA GLY A 74 -4.92 6.41 1.74
C GLY A 74 -4.23 5.04 1.85
N PHE A 75 -4.90 3.97 1.42
CA PHE A 75 -4.35 2.61 1.35
C PHE A 75 -3.27 2.43 0.27
N LEU A 76 -3.13 3.36 -0.69
CA LEU A 76 -2.04 3.34 -1.67
C LEU A 76 -0.73 3.92 -1.09
N ASN A 77 -0.79 4.60 0.05
CA ASN A 77 0.40 5.10 0.75
C ASN A 77 1.05 4.07 1.66
N ASP A 78 0.41 2.93 1.89
CA ASP A 78 1.04 1.82 2.59
C ASP A 78 2.18 1.29 1.73
N ALA A 79 3.41 1.47 2.23
CA ALA A 79 4.68 1.22 1.55
C ALA A 79 4.89 -0.24 1.08
N THR A 80 3.93 -1.13 1.32
CA THR A 80 3.89 -2.51 0.81
C THR A 80 3.46 -2.58 -0.66
N THR A 81 2.64 -1.66 -1.16
CA THR A 81 2.17 -1.67 -2.56
C THR A 81 3.16 -1.02 -3.53
N LYS A 82 4.09 -0.19 -3.04
CA LYS A 82 5.09 0.54 -3.86
C LYS A 82 6.32 -0.30 -4.26
N LYS A 83 6.29 -1.63 -4.13
CA LYS A 83 7.40 -2.50 -4.54
C LYS A 83 7.36 -2.96 -5.99
N GLU A 84 6.27 -2.75 -6.70
CA GLU A 84 6.13 -3.22 -8.09
C GLU A 84 5.59 -2.08 -8.94
N ILE A 85 6.51 -1.34 -9.55
CA ILE A 85 6.52 -0.65 -10.86
C ILE A 85 7.63 0.41 -10.72
N ALA A 86 8.86 -0.03 -10.46
CA ALA A 86 10.01 0.78 -10.82
C ALA A 86 10.27 0.47 -12.29
N GLU A 87 9.91 1.38 -13.19
CA GLU A 87 10.34 1.30 -14.59
C GLU A 87 11.84 1.00 -14.62
N PRO A 88 12.31 0.06 -15.48
CA PRO A 88 13.73 -0.26 -15.55
C PRO A 88 14.47 1.04 -15.84
N THR A 89 15.26 1.51 -14.87
CA THR A 89 16.06 2.71 -15.04
C THR A 89 16.88 2.52 -16.32
N PRO A 90 16.75 3.42 -17.32
CA PRO A 90 17.42 3.27 -18.60
C PRO A 90 18.91 3.00 -18.39
N GLU A 91 19.47 1.99 -19.05
CA GLU A 91 20.84 1.49 -18.80
C GLU A 91 21.88 2.62 -18.82
N TRP A 92 21.73 3.58 -19.72
CA TRP A 92 22.62 4.75 -19.82
C TRP A 92 22.75 5.58 -18.53
N LYS A 93 21.69 5.63 -17.69
CA LYS A 93 21.74 6.35 -16.39
C LYS A 93 22.56 5.59 -15.35
N LYS A 94 22.57 4.26 -15.43
CA LYS A 94 23.40 3.41 -14.56
C LYS A 94 24.87 3.56 -14.95
N ASP A 95 25.16 3.48 -16.25
CA ASP A 95 26.50 3.68 -16.79
C ASP A 95 27.04 5.07 -16.43
N GLN A 96 26.24 6.12 -16.57
CA GLN A 96 26.63 7.47 -16.17
C GLN A 96 27.02 7.57 -14.70
N ALA A 97 26.28 6.91 -13.80
CA ALA A 97 26.58 6.91 -12.38
C ALA A 97 27.89 6.14 -12.07
N GLU A 98 28.16 5.06 -12.79
CA GLU A 98 29.42 4.32 -12.67
C GLU A 98 30.62 5.12 -13.16
N PHE A 99 30.48 5.81 -14.29
CA PHE A 99 31.52 6.71 -14.81
C PHE A 99 31.85 7.84 -13.82
N ILE A 100 30.84 8.44 -13.20
CA ILE A 100 31.05 9.49 -12.18
C ILE A 100 31.82 8.93 -10.99
N LYS A 101 31.49 7.73 -10.50
CA LYS A 101 32.21 7.08 -9.40
C LYS A 101 33.67 6.83 -9.74
N GLN A 102 33.95 6.32 -10.93
CA GLN A 102 35.32 6.07 -11.40
C GLN A 102 36.10 7.38 -11.55
N ALA A 103 35.49 8.42 -12.11
CA ALA A 103 36.11 9.74 -12.25
C ALA A 103 36.46 10.37 -10.89
N LEU A 104 35.57 10.23 -9.89
CA LEU A 104 35.82 10.67 -8.53
C LEU A 104 36.99 9.90 -7.89
N ALA A 105 37.06 8.59 -8.08
CA ALA A 105 38.17 7.78 -7.59
C ALA A 105 39.52 8.20 -8.22
N ILE A 106 39.56 8.44 -9.53
CA ILE A 106 40.76 8.92 -10.22
C ILE A 106 41.17 10.31 -9.71
N LYS A 107 40.21 11.22 -9.51
CA LYS A 107 40.46 12.56 -8.95
C LYS A 107 41.07 12.48 -7.56
N GLN A 108 40.56 11.58 -6.70
CA GLN A 108 41.10 11.36 -5.36
C GLN A 108 42.54 10.82 -5.41
N ILE A 109 42.82 9.85 -6.28
CA ILE A 109 44.18 9.29 -6.46
C ILE A 109 45.15 10.36 -6.98
N ASN A 110 44.74 11.16 -7.96
CA ASN A 110 45.58 12.22 -8.52
C ASN A 110 45.88 13.32 -7.49
N ASN A 111 44.90 13.67 -6.65
CA ASN A 111 45.11 14.63 -5.56
C ASN A 111 46.05 14.07 -4.49
N ALA A 112 45.93 12.78 -4.14
CA ALA A 112 46.85 12.13 -3.20
C ALA A 112 48.28 12.06 -3.74
N LYS A 113 48.46 11.74 -5.03
CA LYS A 113 49.77 11.77 -5.70
C LYS A 113 50.37 13.18 -5.77
N ARG A 114 49.56 14.21 -6.04
CA ARG A 114 50.01 15.61 -6.02
C ARG A 114 50.40 16.09 -4.61
N ALA A 115 49.74 15.59 -3.56
CA ALA A 115 50.12 15.88 -2.19
C ALA A 115 51.40 15.14 -1.74
N GLN A 116 51.74 14.03 -2.37
CA GLN A 116 52.96 13.24 -2.06
C GLN A 116 54.16 13.59 -2.97
N GLY A 117 53.94 14.15 -4.16
CA GLY A 117 54.98 14.54 -5.12
C GLY A 117 55.35 16.02 -5.09
N GLY A 118 55.05 16.73 -4.00
CA GLY A 118 55.48 18.11 -3.76
C GLY A 118 56.72 18.14 -2.86
N GLU A 119 57.87 17.81 -3.46
CA GLU A 119 59.19 18.37 -3.11
C GLU A 119 59.62 19.31 -4.25
#